data_AF-D2QVV1-F1
#
_entry.id   AF-D2QVV1-F1
#
_cell.length_a   1.000
_cell.length_b   1.000
_cell.length_c   1.000
_cell.angle_alpha   90.00
_cell.angle_beta   90.00
_cell.angle_gamma   90.00
#
_symmetry.space_group_name_H-M   'P 1'
#
loop_
_entity.id
_entity.type
_entity.pdbx_description
1 polymer ?
#
loop_
_entity_poly.entity_id
_entity_poly.type
_entity_poly.pdbx_seq_one_letter_code
_entity_poly.pdbx_strand_id
1 'polypeptide(L)'
;MSQIQKIIQEVVLEKFTVDFIMSTFIDKELKNRGIILDDKQFKLLQSEIKITEVESVDYIQESICDILQKVGIEYNVARELDDYMDTIDGNVLTSFAEDLFTKAIKISFEKTLEKTLELAVNNLTHKIEPILEIQSKERERFGNGLVLIWGDALKKLDFFITTVTEVCRRYHSEHGDLSQREDGITFNALGRLLARACQISFEILTLLRAGFADGAYARWRTLHEVTAIALFISKHGEETAKRYLHHYVVDSYEAALAHQEYYQRLGYEPIPVDEFKDIKDDYDQTISEYGDSFKGQYGWAANALGLKKPTYKDVETSVKLDHLKPYYKYATSNVHATPTGIYAKLSLPESGFRSGLLTGYSMLGLDIPGRSTAMSLYQIAVAYFTLEADADNIHTCNLVEHFKLEVMKAFAEAADKIQVADSKDGE
;
A
#
# COMPACT_ATOMS: atom_id res chain seq x y z
N MET A 1 8.96 5.07 -36.49
CA MET A 1 10.19 4.67 -35.77
C MET A 1 10.29 5.49 -34.50
N SER A 2 10.56 4.87 -33.34
CA SER A 2 10.73 5.61 -32.09
C SER A 2 11.97 6.51 -32.20
N GLN A 3 11.98 7.67 -31.52
CA GLN A 3 13.18 8.53 -31.44
C GLN A 3 14.42 7.74 -30.97
N ILE A 4 14.21 6.71 -30.14
CA ILE A 4 15.21 5.77 -29.66
C ILE A 4 15.87 4.99 -30.81
N GLN A 5 15.09 4.48 -31.76
CA GLN A 5 15.61 3.70 -32.88
C GLN A 5 16.47 4.58 -33.81
N LYS A 6 16.11 5.85 -33.97
CA LYS A 6 16.88 6.81 -34.77
C LYS A 6 18.21 7.16 -34.10
N ILE A 7 18.21 7.40 -32.78
CA ILE A 7 19.44 7.69 -32.00
C ILE A 7 20.39 6.48 -31.99
N ILE A 8 19.86 5.25 -31.82
CA ILE A 8 20.68 4.03 -31.87
C ILE A 8 21.30 3.86 -33.27
N GLN A 9 20.51 4.07 -34.33
CA GLN A 9 21.03 3.99 -35.71
C GLN A 9 22.08 5.07 -36.02
N GLU A 10 21.86 6.31 -35.61
CA GLU A 10 22.83 7.40 -35.78
C GLU A 10 24.14 7.10 -35.02
N VAL A 11 24.06 6.65 -33.76
CA VAL A 11 25.27 6.33 -32.95
C VAL A 11 26.03 5.12 -33.47
N VAL A 12 25.33 4.11 -34.01
CA VAL A 12 25.95 2.89 -34.50
C VAL A 12 26.56 3.08 -35.90
N LEU A 13 25.86 3.75 -36.82
CA LEU A 13 26.33 3.92 -38.20
C LEU A 13 27.37 5.03 -38.37
N GLU A 14 27.35 6.10 -37.55
CA GLU A 14 28.37 7.16 -37.62
C GLU A 14 29.69 6.81 -36.93
N LYS A 15 29.75 5.78 -36.06
CA LYS A 15 30.93 5.50 -35.22
C LYS A 15 31.67 4.20 -35.52
N PHE A 16 31.10 3.29 -36.29
CA PHE A 16 31.69 1.97 -36.57
C PHE A 16 32.12 1.83 -38.03
N THR A 17 33.01 2.72 -38.45
CA THR A 17 33.68 2.62 -39.75
C THR A 17 34.90 1.70 -39.64
N VAL A 18 35.38 1.15 -40.78
CA VAL A 18 36.48 0.17 -40.78
C VAL A 18 37.79 0.81 -40.26
N ASP A 19 38.03 2.09 -40.53
CA ASP A 19 39.15 2.87 -39.99
C ASP A 19 39.10 2.98 -38.46
N PHE A 20 37.90 3.16 -37.88
CA PHE A 20 37.72 3.22 -36.43
C PHE A 20 38.01 1.85 -35.79
N ILE A 21 37.52 0.77 -36.40
CA ILE A 21 37.74 -0.59 -35.90
C ILE A 21 39.23 -0.93 -35.95
N MET A 22 39.90 -0.64 -37.08
CA MET A 22 41.32 -0.93 -37.28
C MET A 22 42.22 -0.07 -36.40
N SER A 23 41.98 1.23 -36.28
CA SER A 23 42.74 2.10 -35.37
C SER A 23 42.58 1.67 -33.90
N THR A 24 41.37 1.30 -33.48
CA THR A 24 41.11 0.83 -32.11
C THR A 24 41.77 -0.52 -31.84
N PHE A 25 41.83 -1.41 -32.85
CA PHE A 25 42.54 -2.68 -32.75
C PHE A 25 44.05 -2.47 -32.62
N ILE A 26 44.63 -1.63 -33.48
CA ILE A 26 46.05 -1.28 -33.46
C ILE A 26 46.43 -0.61 -32.13
N ASP A 27 45.62 0.33 -31.64
CA ASP A 27 45.83 0.97 -30.34
C ASP A 27 45.79 -0.03 -29.17
N LYS A 28 44.88 -1.02 -29.22
CA LYS A 28 44.87 -2.11 -28.23
C LYS A 28 46.16 -2.94 -28.29
N GLU A 29 46.66 -3.26 -29.48
CA GLU A 29 47.88 -4.05 -29.66
C GLU A 29 49.14 -3.29 -29.26
N LEU A 30 49.17 -1.97 -29.48
CA LEU A 30 50.22 -1.09 -28.96
C LEU A 30 50.19 -1.02 -27.42
N LYS A 31 49.00 -0.93 -26.82
CA LYS A 31 48.83 -0.96 -25.35
C LYS A 31 49.30 -2.27 -24.73
N ASN A 32 49.02 -3.40 -25.38
CA ASN A 32 49.54 -4.71 -24.94
C ASN A 32 51.08 -4.77 -24.93
N ARG A 33 51.72 -3.92 -25.74
CA ARG A 33 53.19 -3.76 -25.83
C ARG A 33 53.72 -2.59 -24.99
N GLY A 34 52.88 -1.99 -24.14
CA GLY A 34 53.26 -0.90 -23.22
C GLY A 34 53.31 0.49 -23.84
N ILE A 35 52.78 0.66 -25.05
CA ILE A 35 52.77 1.93 -25.79
C ILE A 35 51.38 2.54 -25.72
N ILE A 36 51.29 3.80 -25.30
CA ILE A 36 50.03 4.52 -25.15
C ILE A 36 50.06 5.71 -26.11
N LEU A 37 49.14 5.71 -27.07
CA LEU A 37 48.93 6.86 -27.95
C LEU A 37 48.20 7.97 -27.19
N ASP A 38 48.61 9.22 -27.39
CA ASP A 38 47.82 10.38 -26.98
C ASP A 38 46.65 10.64 -27.95
N ASP A 39 45.72 11.53 -27.57
CA ASP A 39 44.54 11.86 -28.38
C ASP A 39 44.88 12.39 -29.78
N LYS A 40 46.05 13.03 -29.96
CA LYS A 40 46.48 13.55 -31.27
C LYS A 40 47.03 12.42 -32.13
N GLN A 41 47.83 11.55 -31.53
CA GLN A 41 48.40 10.37 -32.18
C GLN A 41 47.31 9.39 -32.61
N PHE A 42 46.32 9.12 -31.76
CA PHE A 42 45.19 8.25 -32.10
C PHE A 42 44.35 8.83 -33.25
N LYS A 43 44.07 10.14 -33.24
CA LYS A 43 43.36 10.81 -34.34
C LYS A 43 44.13 10.76 -35.65
N LEU A 44 45.46 10.94 -35.59
CA LEU A 44 46.33 10.82 -36.76
C LEU A 44 46.30 9.39 -37.30
N LEU A 45 46.46 8.38 -36.43
CA LEU A 45 46.35 6.96 -36.78
C LEU A 45 45.03 6.66 -37.51
N GLN A 46 43.90 7.11 -36.95
CA GLN A 46 42.59 6.90 -37.55
C GLN A 46 42.47 7.58 -38.93
N SER A 47 42.99 8.80 -39.09
CA SER A 47 42.91 9.54 -40.36
C SER A 47 43.81 8.99 -41.48
N GLU A 48 44.91 8.34 -41.10
CA GLU A 48 45.87 7.72 -42.05
C GLU A 48 45.40 6.33 -42.49
N ILE A 49 44.59 5.62 -41.67
CA ILE A 49 43.94 4.38 -42.08
C ILE A 49 42.78 4.74 -43.04
N LYS A 50 43.11 4.83 -44.34
CA LYS A 50 42.12 5.01 -45.42
C LYS A 50 41.93 3.70 -46.16
N ILE A 51 40.69 3.25 -46.20
CA ILE A 51 40.28 2.05 -46.94
C ILE A 51 39.46 2.53 -48.15
N THR A 52 39.80 2.03 -49.34
CA THR A 52 39.06 2.31 -50.57
C THR A 52 38.42 1.01 -51.05
N GLU A 53 37.10 1.02 -51.28
CA GLU A 53 36.41 -0.12 -51.90
C GLU A 53 36.89 -0.30 -53.35
N VAL A 54 37.54 -1.43 -53.64
CA VAL A 54 37.67 -1.97 -55.00
C VAL A 54 37.30 -3.45 -54.94
N GLU A 55 36.17 -3.80 -55.55
CA GLU A 55 35.74 -5.18 -55.83
C GLU A 55 35.95 -6.19 -54.67
N SER A 56 35.32 -5.90 -53.52
CA SER A 56 35.07 -6.83 -52.40
C SER A 56 36.25 -7.28 -51.53
N VAL A 57 37.40 -6.60 -51.55
CA VAL A 57 38.48 -6.79 -50.55
C VAL A 57 39.02 -5.43 -50.08
N ASP A 58 38.93 -5.16 -48.77
CA ASP A 58 39.47 -3.94 -48.15
C ASP A 58 41.00 -3.95 -48.16
N TYR A 59 41.62 -2.97 -48.82
CA TYR A 59 43.09 -2.84 -48.91
C TYR A 59 43.55 -1.55 -48.22
N ILE A 60 44.43 -1.66 -47.23
CA ILE A 60 45.13 -0.50 -46.65
C ILE A 60 46.20 -0.07 -47.66
N GLN A 61 46.11 1.17 -48.16
CA GLN A 61 46.99 1.63 -49.25
C GLN A 61 48.48 1.76 -48.86
N GLU A 62 48.79 1.92 -47.57
CA GLU A 62 50.15 1.97 -47.02
C GLU A 62 50.36 0.86 -46.01
N SER A 63 51.59 0.37 -45.86
CA SER A 63 51.93 -0.59 -44.80
C SER A 63 51.62 0.02 -43.43
N ILE A 64 51.13 -0.79 -42.49
CA ILE A 64 50.85 -0.35 -41.13
C ILE A 64 52.13 0.20 -40.48
N CYS A 65 53.29 -0.32 -40.85
CA CYS A 65 54.59 0.19 -40.43
C CYS A 65 54.80 1.67 -40.79
N ASP A 66 54.44 2.08 -42.01
CA ASP A 66 54.61 3.47 -42.48
C ASP A 66 53.63 4.41 -41.78
N ILE A 67 52.38 3.96 -41.59
CA ILE A 67 51.34 4.69 -40.85
C ILE A 67 51.79 4.91 -39.39
N LEU A 68 52.31 3.88 -38.74
CA LEU A 68 52.77 3.97 -37.35
C LEU A 68 53.98 4.88 -37.17
N GLN A 69 54.90 4.90 -38.14
CA GLN A 69 56.02 5.84 -38.14
C GLN A 69 55.54 7.30 -38.25
N LYS A 70 54.52 7.59 -39.07
CA LYS A 70 53.89 8.92 -39.13
C LYS A 70 53.25 9.34 -37.81
N VAL A 71 52.74 8.38 -37.03
CA VAL A 71 52.17 8.58 -35.69
C VAL A 71 53.27 8.75 -34.61
N GLY A 72 54.54 8.53 -34.97
CA GLY A 72 55.70 8.70 -34.09
C GLY A 72 56.12 7.44 -33.35
N ILE A 73 55.71 6.25 -33.83
CA ILE A 73 56.15 4.96 -33.30
C ILE A 73 57.50 4.58 -33.90
N GLU A 74 58.41 4.08 -33.06
CA GLU A 74 59.74 3.65 -33.50
C GLU A 74 59.65 2.52 -34.54
N TYR A 75 60.51 2.58 -35.57
CA TYR A 75 60.50 1.66 -36.71
C TYR A 75 60.46 0.17 -36.32
N ASN A 76 61.25 -0.24 -35.32
CA ASN A 76 61.33 -1.64 -34.92
C ASN A 76 59.99 -2.15 -34.36
N VAL A 77 59.30 -1.32 -33.58
CA VAL A 77 57.98 -1.62 -33.01
C VAL A 77 56.92 -1.57 -34.11
N ALA A 78 56.99 -0.56 -34.99
CA ALA A 78 56.08 -0.40 -36.11
C ALA A 78 56.15 -1.61 -37.06
N ARG A 79 57.36 -2.11 -37.34
CA ARG A 79 57.58 -3.26 -38.21
C ARG A 79 57.12 -4.57 -37.57
N GLU A 80 57.37 -4.75 -36.27
CA GLU A 80 56.89 -5.93 -35.53
C GLU A 80 55.36 -5.99 -35.52
N LEU A 81 54.70 -4.84 -35.33
CA LEU A 81 53.23 -4.78 -35.34
C LEU A 81 52.66 -5.02 -36.75
N ASP A 82 53.29 -4.48 -37.79
CA ASP A 82 52.95 -4.71 -39.20
C ASP A 82 53.05 -6.21 -39.56
N ASP A 83 54.18 -6.86 -39.21
CA ASP A 83 54.37 -8.30 -39.41
C ASP A 83 53.34 -9.12 -38.62
N TYR A 84 52.99 -8.71 -37.38
CA TYR A 84 51.94 -9.35 -36.60
C TYR A 84 50.58 -9.21 -37.28
N MET A 85 50.21 -8.00 -37.72
CA MET A 85 48.95 -7.73 -38.40
C MET A 85 48.77 -8.57 -39.67
N ASP A 86 49.84 -8.83 -40.43
CA ASP A 86 49.84 -9.72 -41.60
C ASP A 86 49.55 -11.19 -41.24
N THR A 87 49.76 -11.59 -39.98
CA THR A 87 49.47 -12.95 -39.48
C THR A 87 48.09 -13.10 -38.86
N ILE A 88 47.33 -12.00 -38.70
CA ILE A 88 46.02 -12.02 -38.06
C ILE A 88 44.96 -12.57 -39.02
N ASP A 89 44.28 -13.64 -38.60
CA ASP A 89 43.11 -14.15 -39.30
C ASP A 89 41.93 -13.16 -39.20
N GLY A 90 41.16 -13.02 -40.28
CA GLY A 90 39.97 -12.18 -40.35
C GLY A 90 38.93 -12.49 -39.27
N ASN A 91 38.91 -13.71 -38.73
CA ASN A 91 38.06 -14.08 -37.59
C ASN A 91 38.41 -13.32 -36.28
N VAL A 92 39.68 -12.98 -36.06
CA VAL A 92 40.12 -12.24 -34.86
C VAL A 92 39.63 -10.80 -34.93
N LEU A 93 39.79 -10.15 -36.09
CA LEU A 93 39.26 -8.80 -36.32
C LEU A 93 37.74 -8.76 -36.26
N THR A 94 37.06 -9.77 -36.81
CA THR A 94 35.60 -9.89 -36.73
C THR A 94 35.11 -10.01 -35.29
N SER A 95 35.71 -10.91 -34.48
CA SER A 95 35.33 -11.07 -33.06
C SER A 95 35.63 -9.83 -32.22
N PHE A 96 36.70 -9.09 -32.53
CA PHE A 96 37.00 -7.81 -31.89
C PHE A 96 35.96 -6.74 -32.23
N ALA A 97 35.56 -6.65 -33.50
CA ALA A 97 34.52 -5.73 -33.95
C ALA A 97 33.17 -6.05 -33.25
N GLU A 98 32.81 -7.32 -33.11
CA GLU A 98 31.59 -7.75 -32.41
C GLU A 98 31.60 -7.37 -30.91
N ASP A 99 32.72 -7.56 -30.19
CA ASP A 99 32.84 -7.17 -28.77
C ASP A 99 32.79 -5.64 -28.60
N LEU A 100 33.49 -4.90 -29.47
CA LEU A 100 33.49 -3.44 -29.45
C LEU A 100 32.09 -2.87 -29.73
N PHE A 101 31.39 -3.45 -30.72
CA PHE A 101 30.02 -3.13 -31.07
C PHE A 101 29.06 -3.40 -29.90
N THR A 102 29.18 -4.57 -29.26
CA THR A 102 28.36 -4.96 -28.10
C THR A 102 28.53 -3.97 -26.93
N LYS A 103 29.77 -3.59 -26.60
CA LYS A 103 30.06 -2.62 -25.54
C LYS A 103 29.51 -1.24 -25.86
N ALA A 104 29.66 -0.77 -27.10
CA ALA A 104 29.16 0.53 -27.51
C ALA A 104 27.63 0.60 -27.53
N ILE A 105 26.96 -0.46 -27.98
CA ILE A 105 25.50 -0.58 -27.89
C ILE A 105 25.05 -0.50 -26.44
N LYS A 106 25.70 -1.23 -25.52
CA LYS A 106 25.34 -1.20 -24.10
C LYS A 106 25.40 0.22 -23.53
N ILE A 107 26.51 0.93 -23.74
CA ILE A 107 26.70 2.31 -23.26
C ILE A 107 25.71 3.27 -23.92
N SER A 108 25.48 3.13 -25.23
CA SER A 108 24.53 3.95 -25.98
C SER A 108 23.09 3.74 -25.51
N PHE A 109 22.71 2.49 -25.25
CA PHE A 109 21.39 2.12 -24.75
C PHE A 109 21.17 2.67 -23.33
N GLU A 110 22.15 2.52 -22.43
CA GLU A 110 22.08 3.09 -21.07
C GLU A 110 21.87 4.62 -21.12
N LYS A 111 22.68 5.36 -21.89
CA LYS A 111 22.53 6.81 -22.04
C LYS A 111 21.21 7.22 -22.69
N THR A 112 20.72 6.43 -23.65
CA THR A 112 19.45 6.70 -24.32
C THR A 112 18.28 6.45 -23.36
N LEU A 113 18.37 5.42 -22.52
CA LEU A 113 17.38 5.12 -21.49
C LEU A 113 17.32 6.24 -20.46
N GLU A 114 18.47 6.71 -19.96
CA GLU A 114 18.56 7.84 -19.03
C GLU A 114 17.92 9.10 -19.61
N LYS A 115 18.28 9.47 -20.84
CA LYS A 115 17.74 10.67 -21.51
C LYS A 115 16.23 10.54 -21.79
N THR A 116 15.76 9.34 -22.14
CA THR A 116 14.32 9.09 -22.37
C THR A 116 13.55 9.18 -21.06
N LEU A 117 14.10 8.64 -19.97
CA LEU A 117 13.53 8.75 -18.63
C LEU A 117 13.46 10.21 -18.19
N GLU A 118 14.55 10.98 -18.37
CA GLU A 118 14.60 12.40 -18.04
C GLU A 118 13.53 13.20 -18.80
N LEU A 119 13.39 12.95 -20.11
CA LEU A 119 12.34 13.59 -20.93
C LEU A 119 10.94 13.20 -20.47
N ALA A 120 10.70 11.93 -20.13
CA ALA A 120 9.41 11.46 -19.63
C ALA A 120 9.08 12.10 -18.27
N VAL A 121 10.05 12.15 -17.35
CA VAL A 121 9.90 12.79 -16.04
C VAL A 121 9.64 14.28 -16.19
N ASN A 122 10.39 15.00 -17.02
CA ASN A 122 10.18 16.43 -17.24
C ASN A 122 8.79 16.70 -17.83
N ASN A 123 8.37 15.92 -18.83
CA ASN A 123 7.05 16.05 -19.44
C ASN A 123 5.91 15.78 -18.44
N LEU A 124 6.04 14.75 -17.59
CA LEU A 124 5.05 14.45 -16.55
C LEU A 124 5.04 15.53 -15.46
N THR A 125 6.22 16.00 -15.04
CA THR A 125 6.37 17.04 -14.02
C THR A 125 5.67 18.34 -14.42
N HIS A 126 5.83 18.77 -15.68
CA HIS A 126 5.12 19.95 -16.21
C HIS A 126 3.59 19.79 -16.28
N LYS A 127 3.09 18.55 -16.21
CA LYS A 127 1.65 18.22 -16.28
C LYS A 127 1.03 17.92 -14.93
N ILE A 128 1.79 17.91 -13.83
CA ILE A 128 1.28 17.58 -12.49
C ILE A 128 0.09 18.48 -12.14
N GLU A 129 0.29 19.80 -12.12
CA GLU A 129 -0.77 20.73 -11.72
C GLU A 129 -2.01 20.66 -12.62
N PRO A 130 -1.89 20.71 -13.96
CA PRO A 130 -3.06 20.51 -14.83
C PRO A 130 -3.80 19.19 -14.60
N ILE A 131 -3.09 18.08 -14.38
CA ILE A 131 -3.71 16.77 -14.11
C ILE A 131 -4.46 16.80 -12.78
N LEU A 132 -3.85 17.37 -11.73
CA LEU A 132 -4.47 17.46 -10.41
C LEU A 132 -5.69 18.38 -10.40
N GLU A 133 -5.68 19.48 -11.16
CA GLU A 133 -6.84 20.35 -11.34
C GLU A 133 -8.01 19.62 -12.00
N ILE A 134 -7.74 18.85 -13.06
CA ILE A 134 -8.77 18.04 -13.74
C ILE A 134 -9.36 17.02 -12.76
N GLN A 135 -8.51 16.27 -12.05
CA GLN A 135 -8.95 15.30 -11.05
C GLN A 135 -9.75 15.94 -9.91
N SER A 136 -9.39 17.16 -9.50
CA SER A 136 -10.12 17.90 -8.47
C SER A 136 -11.55 18.22 -8.92
N LYS A 137 -11.72 18.72 -10.14
CA LYS A 137 -13.04 19.01 -10.73
C LYS A 137 -13.89 17.74 -10.90
N GLU A 138 -13.27 16.63 -11.30
CA GLU A 138 -13.96 15.33 -11.37
C GLU A 138 -14.43 14.86 -10.00
N ARG A 139 -13.59 14.98 -8.96
CA ARG A 139 -13.96 14.67 -7.57
C ARG A 139 -15.11 15.55 -7.07
N GLU A 140 -15.09 16.84 -7.37
CA GLU A 140 -16.17 17.76 -6.99
C GLU A 140 -17.50 17.37 -7.68
N ARG A 141 -17.46 17.11 -8.99
CA ARG A 141 -18.63 16.68 -9.75
C ARG A 141 -19.20 15.36 -9.21
N PHE A 142 -18.32 14.40 -8.90
CA PHE A 142 -18.72 13.15 -8.25
C PHE A 142 -19.36 13.41 -6.89
N GLY A 143 -18.73 14.21 -6.03
CA GLY A 143 -19.23 14.55 -4.70
C GLY A 143 -20.62 15.18 -4.75
N ASN A 144 -20.85 16.09 -5.71
CA ASN A 144 -22.17 16.68 -5.94
C ASN A 144 -23.21 15.62 -6.33
N GLY A 145 -22.85 14.69 -7.21
CA GLY A 145 -23.70 13.54 -7.55
C GLY A 145 -24.02 12.69 -6.32
N LEU A 146 -23.01 12.35 -5.52
CA LEU A 146 -23.14 11.55 -4.29
C LEU A 146 -24.13 12.18 -3.32
N VAL A 147 -24.03 13.50 -3.12
CA VAL A 147 -24.93 14.25 -2.22
C VAL A 147 -26.38 14.23 -2.72
N LEU A 148 -26.63 14.25 -4.04
CA LEU A 148 -27.99 14.16 -4.56
C LEU A 148 -28.69 12.84 -4.21
N ILE A 149 -27.93 11.74 -4.13
CA ILE A 149 -28.49 10.42 -3.84
C ILE A 149 -28.46 10.13 -2.34
N TRP A 150 -27.28 10.28 -1.72
CA TRP A 150 -27.00 9.83 -0.35
C TRP A 150 -26.98 10.95 0.68
N GLY A 151 -27.11 12.21 0.27
CA GLY A 151 -26.89 13.37 1.13
C GLY A 151 -27.73 13.38 2.40
N ASP A 152 -29.01 13.04 2.33
CA ASP A 152 -29.88 12.95 3.51
C ASP A 152 -29.44 11.84 4.47
N ALA A 153 -29.15 10.65 3.93
CA ALA A 153 -28.67 9.51 4.71
C ALA A 153 -27.34 9.80 5.42
N LEU A 154 -26.39 10.41 4.69
CA LEU A 154 -25.08 10.81 5.22
C LEU A 154 -25.22 11.90 6.29
N LYS A 155 -26.14 12.86 6.11
CA LYS A 155 -26.43 13.91 7.10
C LYS A 155 -27.02 13.31 8.38
N LYS A 156 -27.97 12.39 8.26
CA LYS A 156 -28.57 11.71 9.41
C LYS A 156 -27.55 10.85 10.15
N LEU A 157 -26.67 10.15 9.43
CA LEU A 157 -25.59 9.37 10.05
C LEU A 157 -24.61 10.26 10.81
N ASP A 158 -24.19 11.39 10.22
CA ASP A 158 -23.32 12.36 10.89
C ASP A 158 -23.95 12.91 12.18
N PHE A 159 -25.22 13.32 12.09
CA PHE A 159 -25.97 13.80 13.24
C PHE A 159 -26.10 12.73 14.34
N PHE A 160 -26.38 11.48 13.95
CA PHE A 160 -26.45 10.35 14.88
C PHE A 160 -25.12 10.11 15.60
N ILE A 161 -24.01 10.02 14.86
CA ILE A 161 -22.67 9.81 15.44
C ILE A 161 -22.32 10.96 16.37
N THR A 162 -22.61 12.21 15.96
CA THR A 162 -22.37 13.40 16.78
C THR A 162 -23.18 13.35 18.07
N THR A 163 -24.46 13.02 18.00
CA THR A 163 -25.34 12.90 19.17
C THR A 163 -24.84 11.83 20.15
N VAL A 164 -24.50 10.62 19.67
CA VAL A 164 -23.95 9.57 20.53
C VAL A 164 -22.65 10.01 21.18
N THR A 165 -21.80 10.73 20.45
CA THR A 165 -20.52 11.23 20.98
C THR A 165 -20.73 12.29 22.07
N GLU A 166 -21.67 13.21 21.90
CA GLU A 166 -21.99 14.24 22.90
C GLU A 166 -22.63 13.63 24.15
N VAL A 167 -23.60 12.72 23.97
CA VAL A 167 -24.22 11.99 25.07
C VAL A 167 -23.19 11.18 25.83
N CYS A 168 -22.28 10.47 25.14
CA CYS A 168 -21.20 9.71 25.76
C CYS A 168 -20.32 10.62 26.62
N ARG A 169 -19.92 11.79 26.12
CA ARG A 169 -19.09 12.74 26.89
C ARG A 169 -19.81 13.24 28.13
N ARG A 170 -21.09 13.59 28.00
CA ARG A 170 -21.92 14.04 29.12
C ARG A 170 -22.07 12.94 30.17
N TYR A 171 -22.49 11.75 29.76
CA TYR A 171 -22.67 10.60 30.65
C TYR A 171 -21.37 10.25 31.38
N HIS A 172 -20.24 10.22 30.66
CA HIS A 172 -18.94 9.97 31.27
C HIS A 172 -18.52 11.06 32.27
N SER A 173 -18.86 12.32 32.01
CA SER A 173 -18.57 13.43 32.93
C SER A 173 -19.45 13.40 34.19
N GLU A 174 -20.74 13.08 34.04
CA GLU A 174 -21.70 13.01 35.15
C GLU A 174 -21.42 11.80 36.07
N HIS A 175 -20.92 10.72 35.50
CA HIS A 175 -20.67 9.45 36.18
C HIS A 175 -19.17 9.15 36.33
N GLY A 176 -18.31 10.14 36.15
CA GLY A 176 -16.85 9.96 36.12
C GLY A 176 -16.29 9.33 37.40
N ASP A 177 -16.91 9.63 38.54
CA ASP A 177 -16.57 9.06 39.84
C ASP A 177 -16.75 7.53 39.87
N LEU A 178 -17.64 6.96 39.05
CA LEU A 178 -17.80 5.50 38.95
C LEU A 178 -16.50 4.83 38.52
N SER A 179 -15.73 5.46 37.62
CA SER A 179 -14.45 4.90 37.14
C SER A 179 -13.36 4.82 38.21
N GLN A 180 -13.54 5.52 39.34
CA GLN A 180 -12.62 5.53 40.49
C GLN A 180 -13.05 4.57 41.58
N ARG A 181 -14.21 3.93 41.45
CA ARG A 181 -14.69 2.91 42.39
C ARG A 181 -14.05 1.57 42.09
N GLU A 182 -13.98 0.72 43.10
CA GLU A 182 -13.44 -0.64 43.00
C GLU A 182 -14.27 -1.51 42.04
N ASP A 183 -15.55 -1.18 41.83
CA ASP A 183 -16.51 -1.79 40.91
C ASP A 183 -16.72 -0.97 39.61
N GLY A 184 -15.79 -0.08 39.27
CA GLY A 184 -15.86 0.82 38.13
C GLY A 184 -15.22 0.34 36.82
N ILE A 185 -14.70 -0.89 36.76
CA ILE A 185 -13.83 -1.35 35.67
C ILE A 185 -14.65 -1.58 34.40
N THR A 186 -15.87 -2.11 34.52
CA THR A 186 -16.79 -2.26 33.39
C THR A 186 -17.15 -0.91 32.79
N PHE A 187 -17.45 0.08 33.64
CA PHE A 187 -17.73 1.45 33.19
C PHE A 187 -16.53 2.04 32.43
N ASN A 188 -15.31 1.85 32.93
CA ASN A 188 -14.10 2.31 32.25
C ASN A 188 -13.89 1.62 30.89
N ALA A 189 -14.00 0.29 30.84
CA ALA A 189 -13.81 -0.49 29.63
C ALA A 189 -14.85 -0.13 28.56
N LEU A 190 -16.13 -0.08 28.91
CA LEU A 190 -17.21 0.26 27.98
C LEU A 190 -17.14 1.71 27.51
N GLY A 191 -16.79 2.66 28.38
CA GLY A 191 -16.58 4.05 27.98
C GLY A 191 -15.47 4.20 26.93
N ARG A 192 -14.33 3.51 27.11
CA ARG A 192 -13.23 3.48 26.13
C ARG A 192 -13.64 2.82 24.81
N LEU A 193 -14.37 1.71 24.89
CA LEU A 193 -14.87 1.01 23.70
C LEU A 193 -15.90 1.85 22.92
N LEU A 194 -16.80 2.55 23.60
CA LEU A 194 -17.75 3.47 22.97
C LEU A 194 -17.03 4.66 22.32
N ALA A 195 -16.05 5.26 23.00
CA ALA A 195 -15.24 6.33 22.42
C ALA A 195 -14.53 5.87 21.13
N ARG A 196 -13.95 4.66 21.15
CA ARG A 196 -13.35 4.03 19.95
C ARG A 196 -14.41 3.77 18.87
N ALA A 197 -15.60 3.32 19.23
CA ALA A 197 -16.70 3.10 18.29
C ALA A 197 -17.14 4.40 17.60
N CYS A 198 -17.24 5.51 18.33
CA CYS A 198 -17.51 6.82 17.75
C CYS A 198 -16.43 7.24 16.75
N GLN A 199 -15.15 7.07 17.10
CA GLN A 199 -14.04 7.37 16.18
C GLN A 199 -14.13 6.54 14.89
N ILE A 200 -14.30 5.22 14.99
CA ILE A 200 -14.44 4.35 13.82
C ILE A 200 -15.67 4.75 12.99
N SER A 201 -16.76 5.17 13.63
CA SER A 201 -17.95 5.63 12.93
C SER A 201 -17.70 6.90 12.10
N PHE A 202 -16.89 7.84 12.61
CA PHE A 202 -16.44 9.01 11.83
C PHE A 202 -15.51 8.63 10.66
N GLU A 203 -14.63 7.64 10.83
CA GLU A 203 -13.82 7.10 9.74
C GLU A 203 -14.71 6.49 8.63
N ILE A 204 -15.71 5.71 9.03
CA ILE A 204 -16.70 5.13 8.11
C ILE A 204 -17.46 6.23 7.37
N LEU A 205 -17.98 7.22 8.08
CA LEU A 205 -18.69 8.36 7.47
C LEU A 205 -17.81 9.11 6.46
N THR A 206 -16.53 9.31 6.78
CA THR A 206 -15.56 9.96 5.89
C THR A 206 -15.37 9.17 4.60
N LEU A 207 -15.21 7.85 4.70
CA LEU A 207 -15.09 6.95 3.55
C LEU A 207 -16.37 6.93 2.72
N LEU A 208 -17.54 6.90 3.36
CA LEU A 208 -18.83 6.96 2.68
C LEU A 208 -19.01 8.29 1.92
N ARG A 209 -18.68 9.43 2.52
CA ARG A 209 -18.70 10.75 1.86
C ARG A 209 -17.77 10.84 0.65
N ALA A 210 -16.70 10.05 0.63
CA ALA A 210 -15.77 9.97 -0.48
C ALA A 210 -16.12 8.87 -1.51
N GLY A 211 -17.22 8.13 -1.33
CA GLY A 211 -17.64 7.07 -2.25
C GLY A 211 -16.84 5.76 -2.11
N PHE A 212 -16.22 5.51 -0.97
CA PHE A 212 -15.43 4.29 -0.70
C PHE A 212 -16.20 3.29 0.17
N ALA A 213 -17.32 2.75 -0.35
CA ALA A 213 -18.19 1.84 0.38
C ALA A 213 -17.47 0.57 0.88
N ASP A 214 -16.61 -0.03 0.07
CA ASP A 214 -15.86 -1.24 0.45
C ASP A 214 -14.86 -0.97 1.58
N GLY A 215 -14.19 0.19 1.55
CA GLY A 215 -13.30 0.62 2.63
C GLY A 215 -14.07 0.96 3.91
N ALA A 216 -15.22 1.64 3.77
CA ALA A 216 -16.15 1.87 4.87
C ALA A 216 -16.62 0.55 5.50
N TYR A 217 -16.87 -0.48 4.68
CA TYR A 217 -17.30 -1.77 5.17
C TYR A 217 -16.19 -2.54 5.90
N ALA A 218 -14.96 -2.44 5.40
CA ALA A 218 -13.78 -2.94 6.12
C ALA A 218 -13.63 -2.28 7.50
N ARG A 219 -13.88 -0.97 7.62
CA ARG A 219 -13.91 -0.28 8.93
C ARG A 219 -15.09 -0.70 9.80
N TRP A 220 -16.27 -0.92 9.20
CA TRP A 220 -17.40 -1.47 9.94
C TRP A 220 -17.09 -2.83 10.57
N ARG A 221 -16.27 -3.68 9.94
CA ARG A 221 -15.80 -4.93 10.56
C ARG A 221 -15.17 -4.67 11.93
N THR A 222 -14.27 -3.69 12.03
CA THR A 222 -13.64 -3.32 13.31
C THR A 222 -14.66 -2.78 14.30
N LEU A 223 -15.63 -1.96 13.85
CA LEU A 223 -16.72 -1.48 14.70
C LEU A 223 -17.57 -2.62 15.25
N HIS A 224 -17.87 -3.63 14.44
CA HIS A 224 -18.60 -4.83 14.83
C HIS A 224 -17.83 -5.67 15.86
N GLU A 225 -16.51 -5.84 15.69
CA GLU A 225 -15.65 -6.50 16.68
C GLU A 225 -15.66 -5.76 18.02
N VAL A 226 -15.50 -4.44 18.00
CA VAL A 226 -15.58 -3.57 19.19
C VAL A 226 -16.94 -3.71 19.86
N THR A 227 -18.02 -3.75 19.08
CA THR A 227 -19.38 -3.90 19.60
C THR A 227 -19.58 -5.26 20.27
N ALA A 228 -19.13 -6.35 19.65
CA ALA A 228 -19.24 -7.69 20.22
C ALA A 228 -18.47 -7.81 21.55
N ILE A 229 -17.27 -7.24 21.61
CA ILE A 229 -16.45 -7.20 22.84
C ILE A 229 -17.15 -6.38 23.94
N ALA A 230 -17.66 -5.20 23.61
CA ALA A 230 -18.37 -4.35 24.57
C ALA A 230 -19.62 -5.04 25.13
N LEU A 231 -20.44 -5.65 24.28
CA LEU A 231 -21.60 -6.43 24.73
C LEU A 231 -21.19 -7.63 25.59
N PHE A 232 -20.05 -8.25 25.31
CA PHE A 232 -19.55 -9.38 26.07
C PHE A 232 -19.11 -8.95 27.47
N ILE A 233 -18.35 -7.85 27.57
CA ILE A 233 -17.95 -7.26 28.85
C ILE A 233 -19.18 -6.83 29.66
N SER A 234 -20.12 -6.11 29.04
CA SER A 234 -21.38 -5.71 29.66
C SER A 234 -22.17 -6.90 30.22
N LYS A 235 -22.18 -8.03 29.50
CA LYS A 235 -22.87 -9.26 29.91
C LYS A 235 -22.21 -9.99 31.09
N HIS A 236 -20.88 -9.99 31.17
CA HIS A 236 -20.12 -10.81 32.13
C HIS A 236 -19.47 -10.01 33.27
N GLY A 237 -19.56 -8.68 33.23
CA GLY A 237 -19.24 -7.78 34.35
C GLY A 237 -17.74 -7.59 34.64
N GLU A 238 -17.47 -7.11 35.87
CA GLU A 238 -16.19 -6.58 36.33
C GLU A 238 -14.99 -7.49 36.08
N GLU A 239 -15.08 -8.78 36.43
CA GLU A 239 -13.96 -9.73 36.24
C GLU A 239 -13.57 -9.88 34.77
N THR A 240 -14.55 -9.82 33.86
CA THR A 240 -14.27 -9.87 32.42
C THR A 240 -13.68 -8.55 31.95
N ALA A 241 -14.19 -7.42 32.43
CA ALA A 241 -13.65 -6.10 32.13
C ALA A 241 -12.19 -5.97 32.56
N LYS A 242 -11.86 -6.41 33.78
CA LYS A 242 -10.50 -6.42 34.33
C LYS A 242 -9.55 -7.26 33.49
N ARG A 243 -9.94 -8.50 33.18
CA ARG A 243 -9.16 -9.40 32.31
C ARG A 243 -8.95 -8.82 30.91
N TYR A 244 -9.98 -8.18 30.34
CA TYR A 244 -9.86 -7.52 29.04
C TYR A 244 -8.84 -6.38 29.08
N LEU A 245 -8.91 -5.51 30.09
CA LEU A 245 -7.96 -4.40 30.21
C LEU A 245 -6.54 -4.88 30.49
N HIS A 246 -6.34 -5.88 31.34
CA HIS A 246 -5.02 -6.44 31.63
C HIS A 246 -4.40 -7.20 30.46
N HIS A 247 -5.19 -7.59 29.46
CA HIS A 247 -4.70 -8.33 28.30
C HIS A 247 -3.71 -7.53 27.43
N TYR A 248 -3.64 -6.21 27.61
CA TYR A 248 -2.65 -5.35 26.92
C TYR A 248 -1.21 -5.85 27.07
N VAL A 249 -0.86 -6.51 28.19
CA VAL A 249 0.49 -7.03 28.43
C VAL A 249 0.87 -8.13 27.43
N VAL A 250 -0.11 -8.89 26.95
CA VAL A 250 0.09 -9.94 25.94
C VAL A 250 0.46 -9.30 24.61
N ASP A 251 -0.35 -8.34 24.16
CA ASP A 251 -0.09 -7.58 22.92
C ASP A 251 1.26 -6.83 23.00
N SER A 252 1.57 -6.23 24.15
CA SER A 252 2.83 -5.50 24.37
C SER A 252 4.05 -6.42 24.27
N TYR A 253 3.97 -7.62 24.87
CA TYR A 253 5.07 -8.58 24.81
C TYR A 253 5.25 -9.18 23.41
N GLU A 254 4.16 -9.52 22.71
CA GLU A 254 4.22 -9.99 21.31
C GLU A 254 4.81 -8.93 20.38
N ALA A 255 4.43 -7.66 20.55
CA ALA A 255 5.00 -6.55 19.79
C ALA A 255 6.50 -6.35 20.09
N ALA A 256 6.90 -6.44 21.36
CA ALA A 256 8.30 -6.34 21.77
C ALA A 256 9.17 -7.46 21.16
N LEU A 257 8.65 -8.69 21.12
CA LEU A 257 9.31 -9.82 20.45
C LEU A 257 9.50 -9.56 18.96
N ALA A 258 8.43 -9.13 18.26
CA ALA A 258 8.50 -8.82 16.84
C ALA A 258 9.49 -7.67 16.55
N HIS A 259 9.53 -6.64 17.40
CA HIS A 259 10.50 -5.56 17.26
C HIS A 259 11.93 -6.08 17.41
N GLN A 260 12.23 -6.85 18.46
CA GLN A 260 13.56 -7.43 18.66
C GLN A 260 13.98 -8.37 17.53
N GLU A 261 13.04 -9.04 16.88
CA GLU A 261 13.31 -9.89 15.71
C GLU A 261 13.72 -9.08 14.47
N TYR A 262 13.12 -7.89 14.26
CA TYR A 262 13.21 -7.17 12.99
C TYR A 262 13.92 -5.80 13.04
N TYR A 263 14.28 -5.28 14.21
CA TYR A 263 14.81 -3.91 14.34
C TYR A 263 15.99 -3.60 13.41
N GLN A 264 16.95 -4.52 13.29
CA GLN A 264 18.13 -4.35 12.43
C GLN A 264 17.76 -4.20 10.95
N ARG A 265 16.80 -5.01 10.49
CA ARG A 265 16.36 -5.00 9.08
C ARG A 265 15.53 -3.75 8.76
N LEU A 266 14.80 -3.23 9.73
CA LEU A 266 14.00 -2.02 9.61
C LEU A 266 14.81 -0.73 9.81
N GLY A 267 16.06 -0.83 10.29
CA GLY A 267 16.89 0.33 10.61
C GLY A 267 16.44 1.06 11.87
N TYR A 268 15.81 0.36 12.81
CA TYR A 268 15.42 0.89 14.12
C TYR A 268 16.46 0.53 15.20
N GLU A 269 16.38 1.18 16.35
CA GLU A 269 17.16 0.83 17.54
C GLU A 269 16.54 -0.36 18.29
N PRO A 270 17.32 -1.21 18.98
CA PRO A 270 16.78 -2.28 19.81
C PRO A 270 16.02 -1.71 21.02
N ILE A 271 15.06 -2.47 21.55
CA ILE A 271 14.45 -2.13 22.84
C ILE A 271 15.53 -2.29 23.93
N PRO A 272 15.71 -1.29 24.83
CA PRO A 272 16.63 -1.40 25.97
C PRO A 272 16.39 -2.66 26.79
N VAL A 273 17.47 -3.28 27.29
CA VAL A 273 17.41 -4.57 28.01
C VAL A 273 16.51 -4.49 29.24
N ASP A 274 16.59 -3.40 30.01
CA ASP A 274 15.78 -3.21 31.20
C ASP A 274 14.29 -3.03 30.84
N GLU A 275 13.97 -2.25 29.81
CA GLU A 275 12.59 -2.06 29.33
C GLU A 275 11.99 -3.37 28.80
N PHE A 276 12.76 -4.15 28.02
CA PHE A 276 12.30 -5.45 27.54
C PHE A 276 12.07 -6.43 28.69
N LYS A 277 12.91 -6.37 29.72
CA LYS A 277 12.76 -7.18 30.92
C LYS A 277 11.48 -6.80 31.68
N ASP A 278 11.21 -5.50 31.86
CA ASP A 278 9.99 -5.02 32.53
C ASP A 278 8.73 -5.49 31.80
N ILE A 279 8.68 -5.38 30.46
CA ILE A 279 7.57 -5.88 29.63
C ILE A 279 7.37 -7.39 29.84
N LYS A 280 8.46 -8.15 29.90
CA LYS A 280 8.41 -9.61 30.09
C LYS A 280 7.95 -9.97 31.51
N ASP A 281 8.44 -9.25 32.52
CA ASP A 281 8.09 -9.50 33.92
C ASP A 281 6.58 -9.21 34.16
N ASP A 282 6.05 -8.13 33.58
CA ASP A 282 4.61 -7.80 33.60
C ASP A 282 3.76 -8.90 32.93
N TYR A 283 4.21 -9.39 31.77
CA TYR A 283 3.58 -10.51 31.07
C TYR A 283 3.57 -11.77 31.93
N ASP A 284 4.72 -12.21 32.45
CA ASP A 284 4.85 -13.44 33.24
C ASP A 284 4.01 -13.38 34.52
N GLN A 285 3.99 -12.22 35.20
CA GLN A 285 3.16 -12.00 36.38
C GLN A 285 1.66 -12.13 36.05
N THR A 286 1.20 -11.50 34.97
CA THR A 286 -0.22 -11.54 34.56
C THR A 286 -0.64 -12.94 34.12
N ILE A 287 0.24 -13.67 33.43
CA ILE A 287 0.00 -15.08 33.07
C ILE A 287 -0.07 -15.96 34.32
N SER A 288 0.76 -15.71 35.33
CA SER A 288 0.70 -16.42 36.61
C SER A 288 -0.64 -16.18 37.34
N GLU A 289 -1.17 -14.96 37.28
CA GLU A 289 -2.47 -14.59 37.87
C GLU A 289 -3.66 -15.25 37.13
N TYR A 290 -3.67 -15.20 35.80
CA TYR A 290 -4.84 -15.60 35.00
C TYR A 290 -4.77 -16.99 34.38
N GLY A 291 -3.60 -17.62 34.39
CA GLY A 291 -3.34 -18.96 33.87
C GLY A 291 -3.08 -19.02 32.36
N ASP A 292 -2.68 -20.20 31.90
CA ASP A 292 -2.19 -20.44 30.52
C ASP A 292 -3.15 -20.05 29.39
N SER A 293 -4.47 -20.11 29.62
CA SER A 293 -5.46 -19.72 28.61
C SER A 293 -5.39 -18.24 28.25
N PHE A 294 -4.85 -17.40 29.15
CA PHE A 294 -4.76 -15.95 28.96
C PHE A 294 -3.77 -15.55 27.85
N LYS A 295 -2.80 -16.42 27.53
CA LYS A 295 -1.80 -16.22 26.47
C LYS A 295 -2.38 -16.08 25.07
N GLY A 296 -3.59 -16.56 24.82
CA GLY A 296 -4.22 -16.49 23.50
C GLY A 296 -4.79 -15.10 23.21
N GLN A 297 -4.98 -14.78 21.92
CA GLN A 297 -5.55 -13.51 21.45
C GLN A 297 -6.89 -13.12 22.13
N TYR A 298 -7.72 -14.09 22.49
CA TYR A 298 -8.99 -13.89 23.22
C TYR A 298 -8.95 -14.47 24.63
N GLY A 299 -7.75 -14.73 25.17
CA GLY A 299 -7.53 -15.42 26.44
C GLY A 299 -8.20 -14.75 27.64
N TRP A 300 -8.40 -13.42 27.56
CA TRP A 300 -9.15 -12.65 28.55
C TRP A 300 -10.62 -13.10 28.71
N ALA A 301 -11.23 -13.68 27.67
CA ALA A 301 -12.59 -14.19 27.69
C ALA A 301 -12.70 -15.65 28.17
N ALA A 302 -11.57 -16.33 28.39
CA ALA A 302 -11.52 -17.78 28.67
C ALA A 302 -12.33 -18.17 29.91
N ASN A 303 -12.23 -17.39 30.98
CA ASN A 303 -12.93 -17.65 32.24
C ASN A 303 -14.46 -17.53 32.07
N ALA A 304 -14.93 -16.41 31.50
CA ALA A 304 -16.36 -16.16 31.27
C ALA A 304 -17.00 -17.14 30.28
N LEU A 305 -16.23 -17.67 29.32
CA LEU A 305 -16.69 -18.69 28.37
C LEU A 305 -16.53 -20.13 28.87
N GLY A 306 -15.73 -20.36 29.92
CA GLY A 306 -15.34 -21.71 30.34
C GLY A 306 -14.53 -22.47 29.29
N LEU A 307 -13.75 -21.77 28.46
CA LEU A 307 -12.98 -22.34 27.34
C LEU A 307 -11.48 -22.18 27.54
N LYS A 308 -10.70 -23.22 27.19
CA LYS A 308 -9.22 -23.16 27.26
C LYS A 308 -8.58 -22.29 26.18
N LYS A 309 -9.21 -22.21 25.01
CA LYS A 309 -8.72 -21.48 23.84
C LYS A 309 -9.89 -20.76 23.15
N PRO A 310 -10.43 -19.69 23.79
CA PRO A 310 -11.52 -18.91 23.20
C PRO A 310 -11.08 -18.25 21.89
N THR A 311 -12.04 -18.03 21.00
CA THR A 311 -11.88 -17.32 19.73
C THR A 311 -12.86 -16.15 19.63
N TYR A 312 -12.64 -15.24 18.67
CA TYR A 312 -13.61 -14.19 18.36
C TYR A 312 -15.03 -14.73 18.17
N LYS A 313 -15.16 -15.85 17.46
CA LYS A 313 -16.44 -16.48 17.18
C LYS A 313 -17.17 -16.87 18.47
N ASP A 314 -16.44 -17.32 19.49
CA ASP A 314 -17.03 -17.71 20.77
C ASP A 314 -17.57 -16.49 21.53
N VAL A 315 -16.83 -15.37 21.49
CA VAL A 315 -17.27 -14.07 22.03
C VAL A 315 -18.53 -13.59 21.30
N GLU A 316 -18.50 -13.56 19.95
CA GLU A 316 -19.60 -13.12 19.09
C GLU A 316 -20.87 -13.96 19.30
N THR A 317 -20.72 -15.29 19.41
CA THR A 317 -21.84 -16.22 19.65
C THR A 317 -22.42 -16.01 21.05
N SER A 318 -21.60 -15.73 22.07
CA SER A 318 -22.08 -15.48 23.43
C SER A 318 -22.99 -14.25 23.52
N VAL A 319 -22.77 -13.26 22.66
CA VAL A 319 -23.59 -12.03 22.58
C VAL A 319 -24.66 -12.08 21.48
N LYS A 320 -24.87 -13.25 20.84
CA LYS A 320 -25.89 -13.50 19.80
C LYS A 320 -25.75 -12.62 18.55
N LEU A 321 -24.53 -12.17 18.24
CA LEU A 321 -24.24 -11.42 17.01
C LEU A 321 -23.76 -12.32 15.85
N ASP A 322 -23.65 -13.62 16.07
CA ASP A 322 -23.12 -14.61 15.11
C ASP A 322 -23.96 -14.74 13.83
N HIS A 323 -25.23 -14.33 13.87
CA HIS A 323 -26.09 -14.24 12.70
C HIS A 323 -25.60 -13.20 11.66
N LEU A 324 -24.75 -12.25 12.05
CA LEU A 324 -24.12 -11.26 11.18
C LEU A 324 -22.86 -11.80 10.48
N LYS A 325 -22.48 -13.07 10.68
CA LYS A 325 -21.32 -13.69 10.04
C LYS A 325 -21.26 -13.53 8.51
N PRO A 326 -22.35 -13.60 7.73
CA PRO A 326 -22.30 -13.33 6.29
C PRO A 326 -21.79 -11.91 5.98
N TYR A 327 -22.29 -10.92 6.71
CA TYR A 327 -21.88 -9.52 6.61
C TYR A 327 -20.41 -9.36 7.02
N TYR A 328 -20.02 -9.92 8.17
CA TYR A 328 -18.65 -9.88 8.66
C TYR A 328 -17.65 -10.51 7.67
N LYS A 329 -17.97 -11.67 7.10
CA LYS A 329 -17.12 -12.35 6.11
C LYS A 329 -16.96 -11.52 4.84
N TYR A 330 -18.03 -10.84 4.40
CA TYR A 330 -17.98 -9.96 3.24
C TYR A 330 -17.14 -8.70 3.50
N ALA A 331 -17.26 -8.11 4.69
CA ALA A 331 -16.39 -6.99 5.11
C ALA A 331 -14.91 -7.40 5.18
N THR A 332 -14.66 -8.63 5.64
CA THR A 332 -13.33 -9.23 5.75
C THR A 332 -12.62 -9.36 4.40
N SER A 333 -13.35 -9.72 3.34
CA SER A 333 -12.76 -9.83 2.01
C SER A 333 -12.22 -8.50 1.48
N ASN A 334 -12.68 -7.35 1.99
CA ASN A 334 -12.13 -6.05 1.64
C ASN A 334 -10.83 -5.70 2.39
N VAL A 335 -10.46 -6.47 3.42
CA VAL A 335 -9.22 -6.31 4.20
C VAL A 335 -8.12 -7.24 3.70
N HIS A 336 -8.46 -8.51 3.42
CA HIS A 336 -7.50 -9.49 2.96
C HIS A 336 -7.45 -9.55 1.43
N ALA A 337 -6.25 -9.77 0.86
CA ALA A 337 -6.01 -9.98 -0.57
C ALA A 337 -6.55 -11.34 -1.06
N THR A 338 -7.83 -11.60 -0.79
CA THR A 338 -8.54 -12.81 -1.20
C THR A 338 -9.15 -12.62 -2.59
N PRO A 339 -9.36 -13.71 -3.36
CA PRO A 339 -10.10 -13.63 -4.62
C PRO A 339 -11.50 -13.02 -4.47
N THR A 340 -12.19 -13.29 -3.35
CA THR A 340 -13.48 -12.66 -3.07
C THR A 340 -13.36 -11.13 -2.97
N GLY A 341 -12.27 -10.64 -2.39
CA GLY A 341 -11.98 -9.21 -2.25
C GLY A 341 -11.69 -8.48 -3.56
N ILE A 342 -11.44 -9.19 -4.67
CA ILE A 342 -11.30 -8.56 -6.00
C ILE A 342 -12.58 -8.66 -6.85
N TYR A 343 -13.43 -9.67 -6.60
CA TYR A 343 -14.62 -9.93 -7.43
C TYR A 343 -15.94 -9.46 -6.81
N ALA A 344 -16.05 -9.44 -5.49
CA ALA A 344 -17.29 -9.17 -4.78
C ALA A 344 -17.18 -7.83 -4.04
N LYS A 345 -17.53 -6.74 -4.74
CA LYS A 345 -17.45 -5.36 -4.27
C LYS A 345 -18.83 -4.75 -4.13
N LEU A 346 -19.07 -4.02 -3.03
CA LEU A 346 -20.27 -3.19 -2.87
C LEU A 346 -20.35 -2.08 -3.93
N SER A 347 -19.19 -1.61 -4.35
CA SER A 347 -19.04 -0.48 -5.27
C SER A 347 -19.21 -0.86 -6.74
N LEU A 348 -19.55 -2.12 -7.05
CA LEU A 348 -19.81 -2.61 -8.41
C LEU A 348 -21.31 -2.97 -8.58
N PRO A 349 -21.88 -2.79 -9.78
CA PRO A 349 -23.23 -3.25 -10.07
C PRO A 349 -23.31 -4.79 -10.07
N GLU A 350 -24.52 -5.36 -9.96
CA GLU A 350 -24.73 -6.82 -9.91
C GLU A 350 -24.16 -7.56 -11.13
N SER A 351 -24.01 -6.88 -12.27
CA SER A 351 -23.32 -7.40 -13.47
C SER A 351 -21.80 -7.49 -13.34
N GLY A 352 -21.25 -7.32 -12.13
CA GLY A 352 -19.87 -6.94 -11.77
C GLY A 352 -18.71 -7.68 -12.44
N PHE A 353 -18.93 -8.82 -13.11
CA PHE A 353 -17.93 -9.47 -13.95
C PHE A 353 -17.67 -8.76 -15.29
N ARG A 354 -18.64 -7.98 -15.81
CA ARG A 354 -18.52 -7.31 -17.12
C ARG A 354 -18.21 -5.81 -17.02
N SER A 355 -18.22 -5.24 -15.82
CA SER A 355 -18.21 -3.79 -15.59
C SER A 355 -16.82 -3.15 -15.47
N GLY A 356 -15.73 -3.92 -15.64
CA GLY A 356 -14.36 -3.41 -15.62
C GLY A 356 -13.69 -3.43 -14.23
N LEU A 357 -12.50 -2.82 -14.14
CA LEU A 357 -11.72 -2.75 -12.89
C LEU A 357 -12.13 -1.51 -12.08
N LEU A 358 -12.56 -1.71 -10.83
CA LEU A 358 -12.82 -0.62 -9.89
C LEU A 358 -11.50 -0.03 -9.37
N THR A 359 -11.20 1.21 -9.75
CA THR A 359 -9.93 1.88 -9.41
C THR A 359 -10.10 3.13 -8.53
N GLY A 360 -11.33 3.50 -8.18
CA GLY A 360 -11.62 4.75 -7.46
C GLY A 360 -12.96 4.74 -6.72
N TYR A 361 -13.50 5.94 -6.49
CA TYR A 361 -14.77 6.17 -5.80
C TYR A 361 -15.97 5.63 -6.61
N SER A 362 -17.04 5.26 -5.92
CA SER A 362 -18.28 4.77 -6.52
C SER A 362 -19.51 5.34 -5.81
N MET A 363 -20.60 5.47 -6.58
CA MET A 363 -21.92 5.86 -6.07
C MET A 363 -22.65 4.70 -5.39
N LEU A 364 -22.16 3.47 -5.55
CA LEU A 364 -22.87 2.24 -5.18
C LEU A 364 -22.46 1.73 -3.80
N GLY A 365 -23.42 1.05 -3.13
CA GLY A 365 -23.13 0.20 -1.98
C GLY A 365 -22.89 0.89 -0.65
N LEU A 366 -23.23 2.18 -0.53
CA LEU A 366 -23.07 2.94 0.72
C LEU A 366 -24.08 2.52 1.81
N ASP A 367 -25.18 1.87 1.43
CA ASP A 367 -26.28 1.52 2.33
C ASP A 367 -25.90 0.46 3.37
N ILE A 368 -25.20 -0.60 2.99
CA ILE A 368 -24.84 -1.68 3.92
C ILE A 368 -23.90 -1.14 5.01
N PRO A 369 -22.79 -0.47 4.71
CA PRO A 369 -21.90 0.07 5.75
C PRO A 369 -22.58 1.17 6.57
N GLY A 370 -23.39 2.04 5.95
CA GLY A 370 -24.11 3.11 6.66
C GLY A 370 -25.08 2.57 7.69
N ARG A 371 -25.94 1.62 7.30
CA ARG A 371 -26.93 1.00 8.19
C ARG A 371 -26.28 0.15 9.28
N SER A 372 -25.24 -0.61 8.92
CA SER A 372 -24.53 -1.48 9.87
C SER A 372 -23.76 -0.66 10.91
N THR A 373 -23.21 0.49 10.53
CA THR A 373 -22.58 1.45 11.45
C THR A 373 -23.59 1.98 12.46
N ALA A 374 -24.76 2.42 12.00
CA ALA A 374 -25.81 2.92 12.88
C ALA A 374 -26.26 1.86 13.90
N MET A 375 -26.41 0.61 13.45
CA MET A 375 -26.79 -0.50 14.33
C MET A 375 -25.70 -0.82 15.37
N SER A 376 -24.45 -0.99 14.94
CA SER A 376 -23.35 -1.33 15.85
C SER A 376 -23.10 -0.22 16.88
N LEU A 377 -23.10 1.05 16.44
CA LEU A 377 -22.91 2.19 17.34
C LEU A 377 -24.07 2.32 18.35
N TYR A 378 -25.32 2.08 17.92
CA TYR A 378 -26.46 2.02 18.82
C TYR A 378 -26.32 0.94 19.90
N GLN A 379 -25.94 -0.28 19.51
CA GLN A 379 -25.81 -1.41 20.44
C GLN A 379 -24.78 -1.14 21.54
N ILE A 380 -23.61 -0.63 21.18
CA ILE A 380 -22.57 -0.29 22.17
C ILE A 380 -22.97 0.91 23.03
N ALA A 381 -23.65 1.90 22.47
CA ALA A 381 -24.15 3.06 23.22
C ALA A 381 -25.16 2.64 24.29
N VAL A 382 -26.15 1.81 23.93
CA VAL A 382 -27.13 1.28 24.88
C VAL A 382 -26.45 0.47 25.97
N ALA A 383 -25.52 -0.43 25.62
CA ALA A 383 -24.80 -1.25 26.60
C ALA A 383 -24.05 -0.42 27.65
N TYR A 384 -23.56 0.77 27.26
CA TYR A 384 -22.87 1.68 28.17
C TYR A 384 -23.85 2.51 29.02
N PHE A 385 -24.88 3.10 28.40
CA PHE A 385 -25.84 3.96 29.09
C PHE A 385 -26.76 3.20 30.06
N THR A 386 -26.96 1.89 29.84
CA THR A 386 -27.77 1.06 30.74
C THR A 386 -26.99 0.44 31.90
N LEU A 387 -25.70 0.78 32.08
CA LEU A 387 -24.95 0.35 33.27
C LEU A 387 -25.61 0.89 34.55
N GLU A 388 -25.99 2.17 34.54
CA GLU A 388 -26.77 2.81 35.61
C GLU A 388 -28.14 3.17 35.05
N ALA A 389 -29.09 2.25 35.16
CA ALA A 389 -30.43 2.46 34.61
C ALA A 389 -31.23 3.48 35.44
N ASP A 390 -31.39 4.68 34.90
CA ASP A 390 -32.32 5.70 35.41
C ASP A 390 -33.24 6.22 34.28
N ALA A 391 -34.18 7.11 34.64
CA ALA A 391 -35.14 7.65 33.69
C ALA A 391 -34.48 8.45 32.55
N ASP A 392 -33.40 9.17 32.84
CA ASP A 392 -32.69 10.02 31.88
C ASP A 392 -31.86 9.17 30.90
N ASN A 393 -31.23 8.10 31.39
CA ASN A 393 -30.46 7.17 30.59
C ASN A 393 -31.36 6.30 29.71
N ILE A 394 -32.54 5.89 30.20
CA ILE A 394 -33.55 5.21 29.38
C ILE A 394 -34.09 6.14 28.30
N HIS A 395 -34.40 7.40 28.64
CA HIS A 395 -34.82 8.39 27.65
C HIS A 395 -33.74 8.61 26.58
N THR A 396 -32.49 8.69 27.00
CA THR A 396 -31.32 8.80 26.12
C THR A 396 -31.23 7.60 25.17
N CYS A 397 -31.41 6.36 25.67
CA CYS A 397 -31.41 5.16 24.81
C CYS A 397 -32.52 5.21 23.76
N ASN A 398 -33.72 5.67 24.12
CA ASN A 398 -34.83 5.82 23.18
C ASN A 398 -34.56 6.90 22.11
N LEU A 399 -33.90 8.00 22.49
CA LEU A 399 -33.49 9.04 21.56
C LEU A 399 -32.46 8.51 20.54
N VAL A 400 -31.44 7.79 21.02
CA VAL A 400 -30.43 7.16 20.17
C VAL A 400 -31.07 6.12 19.26
N GLU A 401 -32.02 5.31 19.76
CA GLU A 401 -32.77 4.36 18.93
C GLU A 401 -33.53 5.07 17.80
N HIS A 402 -34.23 6.17 18.12
CA HIS A 402 -35.00 6.93 17.14
C HIS A 402 -34.11 7.39 15.98
N PHE A 403 -32.97 8.02 16.28
CA PHE A 403 -32.04 8.49 15.25
C PHE A 403 -31.40 7.34 14.47
N LYS A 404 -31.08 6.21 15.11
CA LYS A 404 -30.62 5.00 14.42
C LYS A 404 -31.65 4.53 13.38
N LEU A 405 -32.94 4.52 13.73
CA LEU A 405 -34.01 4.13 12.80
C LEU A 405 -34.15 5.11 11.63
N GLU A 406 -34.00 6.42 11.88
CA GLU A 406 -33.98 7.43 10.81
C GLU A 406 -32.82 7.21 9.84
N VAL A 407 -31.61 6.93 10.35
CA VAL A 407 -30.45 6.60 9.52
C VAL A 407 -30.73 5.36 8.67
N MET A 408 -31.25 4.30 9.30
CA MET A 408 -31.56 3.05 8.61
C MET A 408 -32.53 3.25 7.46
N LYS A 409 -33.59 4.02 7.70
CA LYS A 409 -34.61 4.36 6.70
C LYS A 409 -34.02 5.18 5.56
N ALA A 410 -33.27 6.23 5.85
CA ALA A 410 -32.72 7.11 4.82
C ALA A 410 -31.72 6.41 3.88
N PHE A 411 -30.87 5.52 4.40
CA PHE A 411 -30.00 4.70 3.55
C PHE A 411 -30.77 3.70 2.68
N ALA A 412 -31.83 3.09 3.21
CA ALA A 412 -32.67 2.19 2.42
C ALA A 412 -33.36 2.94 1.26
N GLU A 413 -33.98 4.09 1.55
CA GLU A 413 -34.64 4.93 0.54
C GLU A 413 -33.67 5.45 -0.52
N ALA A 414 -32.41 5.75 -0.15
CA ALA A 414 -31.38 6.15 -1.09
C ALA A 414 -30.90 4.99 -1.98
N ALA A 415 -30.79 3.77 -1.43
CA ALA A 415 -30.45 2.58 -2.21
C ALA A 415 -31.53 2.24 -3.25
N ASP A 416 -32.81 2.34 -2.88
CA ASP A 416 -33.94 2.07 -3.78
C ASP A 416 -33.92 3.01 -5.00
N LYS A 417 -33.53 4.28 -4.83
CA LYS A 417 -33.40 5.24 -5.94
C LYS A 417 -32.36 4.81 -6.98
N ILE A 418 -31.28 4.16 -6.55
CA ILE A 418 -30.22 3.67 -7.44
C ILE A 418 -30.72 2.46 -8.23
N GLN A 419 -31.36 1.50 -7.57
CA GLN A 419 -31.89 0.30 -8.24
C GLN A 419 -32.94 0.65 -9.31
N VAL A 420 -33.77 1.67 -9.06
CA VAL A 420 -34.76 2.16 -10.04
C VAL A 420 -34.10 2.88 -11.22
N ALA A 421 -32.91 3.48 -11.05
CA ALA A 421 -32.16 4.09 -12.15
C ALA A 421 -31.47 3.01 -13.02
N ASP A 422 -30.79 2.06 -12.38
CA ASP A 422 -30.08 0.97 -13.07
C ASP A 422 -31.02 0.07 -13.91
N SER A 423 -32.27 -0.09 -13.48
CA SER A 423 -33.28 -0.86 -14.23
C SER A 423 -33.84 -0.15 -15.47
N LYS A 424 -33.74 1.18 -15.55
CA LYS A 424 -34.22 1.96 -16.71
C LYS A 424 -33.18 2.14 -17.80
N ASP A 425 -31.89 2.08 -17.46
CA ASP A 425 -30.78 2.19 -18.42
C ASP A 425 -30.43 0.82 -19.07
N GLY A 426 -31.08 -0.27 -18.61
CA GLY A 426 -30.90 -1.63 -19.12
C GLY A 426 -32.00 -2.15 -20.05
N GLU A 427 -33.06 -1.36 -20.30
CA GLU A 427 -34.08 -1.58 -21.35
C GLU A 427 -33.74 -0.75 -22.60
#